data_AF-A0A4U5P1C8-F1
#
_entry.id   AF-A0A4U5P1C8-F1
#
_cell.length_a   1.000
_cell.length_b   1.000
_cell.length_c   1.000
_cell.angle_alpha   90.00
_cell.angle_beta   90.00
_cell.angle_gamma   90.00
#
_symmetry.space_group_name_H-M   'P 1'
#
loop_
_entity.id
_entity.type
_entity.pdbx_description
1 polymer ?
#
loop_
_entity_poly.entity_id
_entity_poly.type
_entity_poly.pdbx_seq_one_letter_code
_entity_poly.pdbx_strand_id
1 'polypeptide(L)'
;MTPSPRDLFATNPNVAERYRKLAEVVEDCVCTYVWIDGSGENLRCKQRTMAKKPKSVEELPVWNFDGSSTGQASGVTNSDVLLKPVAIYRDPFRLGNCLLVMCETLTSEGLPHATNYRHKCAEVMQRVEAEKPWFGMEQEYTMLDADGHIFGWPKQGFPGPQGPYYCGVGPQKVFARDVVEAHYSACLYAGIQISGTNAEAMPGQTQFSVGISSGPVSWNPDGRSIVDVAVHPAPRGGGLWHLGHSRPEAYFRRLERCRLGCHTNFSTEAMRNDGGYAVIEEAIQRLAANHRAHIAYYDPKEGRDNERRLTGKHETASIDQFNHGVASRAVSVRIPAQTHIDQKGYFEDRRPSSNCDPYAVTGAIVRTCLLRERRLSLCYGDDEMRNSCSSNSSS
;
A
#
# COMPACT_ATOMS: atom_id res chain seq x y z
N MET A 1 10.69 -22.87 30.88
CA MET A 1 10.19 -21.87 29.92
C MET A 1 9.02 -22.50 29.20
N THR A 2 7.85 -21.85 29.20
CA THR A 2 6.74 -22.28 28.36
C THR A 2 7.15 -22.04 26.90
N PRO A 3 7.14 -23.05 26.01
CA PRO A 3 7.49 -22.85 24.61
C PRO A 3 6.56 -21.79 24.01
N SER A 4 7.13 -20.90 23.20
CA SER A 4 6.32 -19.89 22.53
C SER A 4 5.38 -20.58 21.53
N PRO A 5 4.24 -19.97 21.15
CA PRO A 5 3.43 -20.48 20.06
C PRO A 5 4.22 -20.77 18.77
N ARG A 6 5.29 -20.00 18.52
CA ARG A 6 6.22 -20.22 17.40
C ARG A 6 6.94 -21.56 17.50
N ASP A 7 7.38 -21.94 18.70
CA ASP A 7 8.12 -23.20 18.92
C ASP A 7 7.19 -24.41 18.81
N LEU A 8 5.93 -24.26 19.24
CA LEU A 8 4.91 -25.30 19.16
C LEU A 8 4.52 -25.68 17.72
N PHE A 9 4.57 -24.72 16.80
CA PHE A 9 4.17 -24.90 15.40
C PHE A 9 5.33 -24.71 14.41
N ALA A 10 6.58 -24.78 14.88
CA ALA A 10 7.76 -24.58 14.04
C ALA A 10 7.88 -25.72 13.02
N THR A 11 7.69 -25.40 11.73
CA THR A 11 8.00 -26.32 10.63
C THR A 11 9.49 -26.29 10.30
N ASN A 12 10.07 -27.44 9.91
CA ASN A 12 11.45 -27.49 9.47
C ASN A 12 11.60 -26.93 8.04
N PRO A 13 12.24 -25.76 7.84
CA PRO A 13 12.35 -25.13 6.52
C PRO A 13 13.19 -25.94 5.54
N ASN A 14 14.13 -26.77 6.02
CA ASN A 14 14.98 -27.60 5.16
C ASN A 14 14.18 -28.74 4.50
N VAL A 15 13.12 -29.23 5.17
CA VAL A 15 12.23 -30.22 4.56
C VAL A 15 11.49 -29.61 3.40
N ALA A 16 10.91 -28.41 3.57
CA ALA A 16 10.24 -27.70 2.48
C ALA A 16 11.19 -27.37 1.32
N GLU A 17 12.43 -26.96 1.62
CA GLU A 17 13.44 -26.62 0.62
C GLU A 17 13.78 -27.80 -0.30
N ARG A 18 13.86 -29.03 0.24
CA ARG A 18 14.08 -30.23 -0.58
C ARG A 18 13.04 -30.38 -1.68
N TYR A 19 11.77 -30.10 -1.39
CA TYR A 19 10.69 -30.21 -2.37
C TYR A 19 10.62 -29.01 -3.31
N ARG A 20 11.03 -27.81 -2.87
CA ARG A 20 11.10 -26.64 -3.75
C ARG A 20 12.05 -26.84 -4.93
N LYS A 21 13.16 -27.56 -4.73
CA LYS A 21 14.11 -27.89 -5.81
C LYS A 21 13.50 -28.71 -6.94
N LEU A 22 12.40 -29.42 -6.70
CA LEU A 22 11.68 -30.13 -7.77
C LEU A 22 11.05 -29.14 -8.78
N ALA A 23 10.81 -27.89 -8.38
CA ALA A 23 10.34 -26.85 -9.28
C ALA A 23 11.35 -26.50 -10.39
N GLU A 24 12.64 -26.82 -10.21
CA GLU A 24 13.70 -26.52 -11.19
C GLU A 24 13.67 -27.48 -12.39
N VAL A 25 13.03 -28.64 -12.26
CA VAL A 25 13.01 -29.71 -13.28
C VAL A 25 11.65 -29.89 -13.95
N VAL A 26 10.65 -29.08 -13.58
CA VAL A 26 9.31 -29.10 -14.19
C VAL A 26 9.14 -27.92 -15.14
N GLU A 27 8.56 -28.18 -16.32
CA GLU A 27 8.29 -27.14 -17.31
C GLU A 27 7.01 -26.35 -16.99
N ASP A 28 6.09 -26.94 -16.23
CA ASP A 28 4.84 -26.31 -15.81
C ASP A 28 5.08 -25.01 -15.05
N CYS A 29 4.20 -24.04 -15.29
CA CYS A 29 4.20 -22.75 -14.62
C CYS A 29 3.10 -22.70 -13.57
N VAL A 30 3.46 -22.41 -12.32
CA VAL A 30 2.47 -22.06 -11.29
C VAL A 30 2.20 -20.57 -11.34
N CYS A 31 0.95 -20.19 -11.56
CA CYS A 31 0.48 -18.81 -11.49
C CYS A 31 -0.30 -18.60 -10.18
N THR A 32 0.23 -17.77 -9.29
CA THR A 32 -0.43 -17.36 -8.05
C THR A 32 -1.26 -16.11 -8.31
N TYR A 33 -2.59 -16.26 -8.39
CA TYR A 33 -3.53 -15.16 -8.58
C TYR A 33 -3.74 -14.46 -7.23
N VAL A 34 -3.58 -13.14 -7.21
CA VAL A 34 -3.66 -12.27 -6.04
C VAL A 34 -4.75 -11.23 -6.27
N TRP A 35 -5.57 -10.96 -5.26
CA TRP A 35 -6.61 -9.91 -5.31
C TRP A 35 -6.86 -9.29 -3.93
N ILE A 36 -7.54 -8.15 -3.92
CA ILE A 36 -8.00 -7.45 -2.70
C ILE A 36 -9.42 -7.93 -2.37
N ASP A 37 -9.66 -8.27 -1.10
CA ASP A 37 -10.96 -8.77 -0.64
C ASP A 37 -11.99 -7.66 -0.33
N GLY A 38 -13.15 -8.06 0.21
CA GLY A 38 -14.27 -7.18 0.51
C GLY A 38 -13.97 -6.13 1.59
N SER A 39 -12.91 -6.30 2.38
CA SER A 39 -12.46 -5.26 3.33
C SER A 39 -11.80 -4.08 2.64
N GLY A 40 -11.35 -4.23 1.39
CA GLY A 40 -10.52 -3.23 0.70
C GLY A 40 -9.09 -3.14 1.26
N GLU A 41 -8.75 -4.04 2.17
CA GLU A 41 -7.56 -4.03 3.00
C GLU A 41 -6.74 -5.30 2.73
N ASN A 42 -7.36 -6.46 2.94
CA ASN A 42 -6.62 -7.72 2.92
C ASN A 42 -6.44 -8.27 1.50
N LEU A 43 -5.25 -8.84 1.27
CA LEU A 43 -4.95 -9.61 0.07
C LEU A 43 -5.32 -11.09 0.25
N ARG A 44 -5.78 -11.69 -0.83
CA ARG A 44 -6.05 -13.12 -0.95
C ARG A 44 -5.29 -13.67 -2.15
N CYS A 45 -4.97 -14.96 -2.11
CA CYS A 45 -4.37 -15.61 -3.25
C CYS A 45 -4.76 -17.08 -3.40
N LYS A 46 -4.64 -17.58 -4.63
CA LYS A 46 -4.71 -19.02 -4.94
C LYS A 46 -3.95 -19.34 -6.21
N GLN A 47 -3.67 -20.62 -6.45
CA GLN A 47 -2.70 -21.05 -7.46
C GLN A 47 -3.33 -21.92 -8.54
N ARG A 48 -2.97 -21.66 -9.79
CA ARG A 48 -3.30 -22.47 -10.97
C ARG A 48 -2.02 -22.97 -11.62
N THR A 49 -2.04 -24.20 -12.12
CA THR A 49 -0.98 -24.75 -12.96
C THR A 49 -1.28 -24.44 -14.43
N MET A 50 -0.27 -23.99 -15.15
CA MET A 50 -0.29 -23.72 -16.58
C MET A 50 0.76 -24.60 -17.25
N ALA A 51 0.41 -25.31 -18.32
CA ALA A 51 1.34 -26.21 -19.02
C ALA A 51 2.53 -25.47 -19.67
N LYS A 52 2.40 -24.16 -19.90
CA LYS A 52 3.46 -23.29 -20.40
C LYS A 52 3.43 -21.98 -19.63
N LYS A 53 4.59 -21.37 -19.46
CA LYS A 53 4.73 -20.04 -18.86
C LYS A 53 4.06 -18.97 -19.76
N PRO A 54 3.02 -18.28 -19.28
CA PRO A 54 2.40 -17.17 -20.00
C PRO A 54 3.43 -16.05 -20.23
N LYS A 55 3.41 -15.44 -21.41
CA LYS A 55 4.31 -14.31 -21.75
C LYS A 55 3.69 -12.95 -21.50
N SER A 56 2.37 -12.89 -21.40
CA SER A 56 1.58 -11.67 -21.33
C SER A 56 0.35 -11.87 -20.45
N VAL A 57 -0.27 -10.78 -20.01
CA VAL A 57 -1.47 -10.81 -19.15
C VAL A 57 -2.65 -11.44 -19.89
N GLU A 58 -2.71 -11.23 -21.20
CA GLU A 58 -3.78 -11.69 -22.10
C GLU A 58 -3.79 -13.22 -22.26
N GLU A 59 -2.65 -13.89 -22.05
CA GLU A 59 -2.54 -15.34 -22.07
C GLU A 59 -3.05 -16.00 -20.77
N LEU A 60 -3.31 -15.22 -19.72
CA LEU A 60 -3.83 -15.73 -18.46
C LEU A 60 -5.36 -15.81 -18.49
N PRO A 61 -5.95 -16.98 -18.18
CA PRO A 61 -7.40 -17.10 -18.20
C PRO A 61 -8.03 -16.36 -17.01
N VAL A 62 -9.18 -15.72 -17.24
CA VAL A 62 -10.07 -15.30 -16.15
C VAL A 62 -10.35 -16.50 -15.24
N TRP A 63 -10.42 -16.23 -13.94
CA TRP A 63 -10.78 -17.23 -12.94
C TRP A 63 -11.91 -16.71 -12.06
N ASN A 64 -12.31 -17.46 -11.05
CA ASN A 64 -13.39 -17.11 -10.13
C ASN A 64 -13.02 -17.55 -8.72
N PHE A 65 -13.67 -17.01 -7.70
CA PHE A 65 -13.58 -17.48 -6.32
C PHE A 65 -14.91 -17.25 -5.61
N ASP A 66 -15.04 -17.86 -4.43
CA ASP A 66 -16.20 -17.66 -3.57
C ASP A 66 -16.11 -16.31 -2.84
N GLY A 67 -16.89 -15.35 -3.32
CA GLY A 67 -17.06 -14.01 -2.77
C GLY A 67 -17.67 -13.99 -1.37
N SER A 68 -18.43 -15.01 -0.99
CA SER A 68 -19.06 -15.04 0.35
C SER A 68 -18.02 -15.21 1.46
N SER A 69 -16.95 -15.96 1.19
CA SER A 69 -15.82 -16.19 2.09
C SER A 69 -14.83 -15.01 2.20
N THR A 70 -15.10 -13.93 1.47
CA THR A 70 -14.20 -12.77 1.33
C THR A 70 -14.91 -11.43 1.52
N GLY A 71 -16.20 -11.44 1.89
CA GLY A 71 -17.00 -10.22 2.07
C GLY A 71 -17.38 -9.52 0.76
N GLN A 72 -17.36 -10.24 -0.36
CA GLN A 72 -17.63 -9.72 -1.70
C GLN A 72 -18.94 -10.26 -2.30
N ALA A 73 -19.65 -11.14 -1.59
CA ALA A 73 -21.00 -11.56 -1.93
C ALA A 73 -21.82 -11.83 -0.67
N SER A 74 -23.10 -11.43 -0.67
CA SER A 74 -24.00 -11.51 0.49
C SER A 74 -24.97 -12.70 0.44
N GLY A 75 -24.77 -13.67 -0.45
CA GLY A 75 -25.67 -14.82 -0.62
C GLY A 75 -24.97 -16.07 -1.11
N VAL A 76 -25.61 -17.23 -0.89
CA VAL A 76 -25.13 -18.57 -1.27
C VAL A 76 -25.46 -18.94 -2.72
N THR A 77 -26.38 -18.22 -3.36
CA THR A 77 -26.92 -18.55 -4.69
C THR A 77 -26.18 -17.87 -5.83
N ASN A 78 -25.51 -16.75 -5.58
CA ASN A 78 -24.61 -16.08 -6.52
C ASN A 78 -23.41 -15.49 -5.78
N SER A 79 -22.47 -16.35 -5.43
CA SER A 79 -21.25 -15.95 -4.70
C SER A 79 -20.01 -15.85 -5.58
N ASP A 80 -20.10 -16.23 -6.85
CA ASP A 80 -18.94 -16.20 -7.75
C ASP A 80 -18.52 -14.76 -8.05
N VAL A 81 -17.27 -14.45 -7.72
CA VAL A 81 -16.59 -13.21 -8.10
C VAL A 81 -15.46 -13.59 -9.05
N LEU A 82 -15.38 -12.89 -10.19
CA LEU A 82 -14.40 -13.18 -11.22
C LEU A 82 -13.08 -12.44 -10.93
N LEU A 83 -11.98 -13.11 -11.27
CA LEU A 83 -10.61 -12.61 -11.23
C LEU A 83 -10.14 -12.37 -12.66
N LYS A 84 -9.99 -11.11 -13.03
CA LYS A 84 -9.40 -10.73 -14.32
C LYS A 84 -7.93 -10.36 -14.09
N PRO A 85 -6.97 -11.10 -14.70
CA PRO A 85 -5.55 -10.76 -14.65
C PRO A 85 -5.30 -9.35 -15.17
N VAL A 86 -4.42 -8.61 -14.49
CA VAL A 86 -4.09 -7.22 -14.86
C VAL A 86 -2.59 -6.92 -14.86
N ALA A 87 -1.79 -7.68 -14.09
CA ALA A 87 -0.34 -7.55 -14.11
C ALA A 87 0.33 -8.89 -13.75
N ILE A 88 1.54 -9.12 -14.28
CA ILE A 88 2.35 -10.30 -14.04
C ILE A 88 3.69 -9.90 -13.42
N TYR A 89 4.13 -10.65 -12.43
CA TYR A 89 5.43 -10.51 -11.79
C TYR A 89 6.11 -11.87 -11.65
N ARG A 90 7.45 -11.88 -11.59
CA ARG A 90 8.18 -13.11 -11.24
C ARG A 90 7.86 -13.47 -9.79
N ASP A 91 7.64 -14.75 -9.50
CA ASP A 91 7.35 -15.21 -8.15
C ASP A 91 8.65 -15.37 -7.32
N PRO A 92 8.92 -14.50 -6.33
CA PRO A 92 10.16 -14.56 -5.53
C PRO A 92 10.14 -15.68 -4.49
N PHE A 93 9.01 -16.36 -4.27
CA PHE A 93 8.87 -17.43 -3.30
C PHE A 93 9.09 -18.79 -3.92
N ARG A 94 8.52 -19.01 -5.10
CA ARG A 94 8.63 -20.25 -5.86
C ARG A 94 9.80 -20.25 -6.85
N LEU A 95 10.23 -19.06 -7.29
CA LEU A 95 11.30 -18.88 -8.27
C LEU A 95 10.99 -19.56 -9.62
N GLY A 96 11.98 -19.56 -10.52
CA GLY A 96 11.93 -20.29 -11.79
C GLY A 96 10.83 -19.78 -12.73
N ASN A 97 9.99 -20.71 -13.20
CA ASN A 97 8.92 -20.42 -14.16
C ASN A 97 7.64 -19.86 -13.52
N CYS A 98 7.58 -19.75 -12.19
CA CYS A 98 6.38 -19.33 -11.48
C CYS A 98 6.13 -17.82 -11.56
N LEU A 99 4.85 -17.43 -11.51
CA LEU A 99 4.39 -16.06 -11.65
C LEU A 99 3.45 -15.68 -10.49
N LEU A 100 3.55 -14.42 -10.05
CA LEU A 100 2.47 -13.76 -9.33
C LEU A 100 1.62 -12.99 -10.35
N VAL A 101 0.30 -13.06 -10.17
CA VAL A 101 -0.69 -12.46 -11.08
C VAL A 101 -1.59 -11.55 -10.25
N MET A 102 -1.42 -10.25 -10.37
CA MET A 102 -2.38 -9.30 -9.79
C MET A 102 -3.67 -9.35 -10.60
N CYS A 103 -4.81 -9.39 -9.92
CA CYS A 103 -6.13 -9.47 -10.53
C CYS A 103 -7.02 -8.32 -10.06
N GLU A 104 -7.84 -7.82 -10.97
CA GLU A 104 -9.02 -7.03 -10.61
C GLU A 104 -10.24 -7.94 -10.40
N THR A 105 -11.19 -7.49 -9.59
CA THR A 105 -12.40 -8.25 -9.26
C THR A 105 -13.59 -7.75 -10.06
N LEU A 106 -14.35 -8.68 -10.64
CA LEU A 106 -15.58 -8.42 -11.38
C LEU A 106 -16.74 -9.22 -10.78
N THR A 107 -17.97 -8.75 -10.95
CA THR A 107 -19.19 -9.52 -10.64
C THR A 107 -19.33 -10.72 -11.58
N SER A 108 -20.26 -11.61 -11.28
CA SER A 108 -20.64 -12.74 -12.14
C SER A 108 -21.03 -12.34 -13.56
N GLU A 109 -21.52 -11.11 -13.75
CA GLU A 109 -21.91 -10.52 -15.04
C GLU A 109 -20.73 -9.87 -15.78
N GLY A 110 -19.52 -9.88 -15.20
CA GLY A 110 -18.33 -9.27 -15.77
C GLY A 110 -18.22 -7.76 -15.56
N LEU A 111 -19.05 -7.17 -14.68
CA LEU A 111 -18.97 -5.76 -14.32
C LEU A 111 -17.94 -5.52 -13.20
N PRO A 112 -17.30 -4.34 -13.09
CA PRO A 112 -16.39 -4.05 -11.99
C PRO A 112 -17.05 -4.25 -10.62
N HIS A 113 -16.40 -5.01 -9.74
CA HIS A 113 -16.90 -5.22 -8.39
C HIS A 113 -16.89 -3.90 -7.59
N ALA A 114 -17.78 -3.73 -6.60
CA ALA A 114 -17.89 -2.48 -5.84
C ALA A 114 -16.59 -2.06 -5.14
N THR A 115 -15.79 -3.05 -4.69
CA THR A 115 -14.47 -2.85 -4.06
C THR A 115 -13.31 -2.73 -5.06
N ASN A 116 -13.58 -2.76 -6.38
CA ASN A 116 -12.55 -2.64 -7.41
C ASN A 116 -12.23 -1.15 -7.68
N TYR A 117 -11.42 -0.55 -6.80
CA TYR A 117 -10.93 0.82 -7.00
C TYR A 117 -9.93 0.93 -8.16
N ARG A 118 -9.25 -0.16 -8.50
CA ARG A 118 -8.32 -0.22 -9.63
C ARG A 118 -9.00 0.17 -10.94
N HIS A 119 -10.20 -0.36 -11.22
CA HIS A 119 -10.92 -0.08 -12.47
C HIS A 119 -11.13 1.43 -12.65
N LYS A 120 -11.68 2.10 -11.63
CA LYS A 120 -11.90 3.56 -11.64
C LYS A 120 -10.58 4.33 -11.75
N CYS A 121 -9.54 3.89 -11.05
CA CYS A 121 -8.23 4.51 -11.12
C CYS A 121 -7.63 4.41 -12.53
N ALA A 122 -7.75 3.26 -13.20
CA ALA A 122 -7.25 3.06 -14.55
C ALA A 122 -7.92 3.99 -15.56
N GLU A 123 -9.25 4.15 -15.51
CA GLU A 123 -9.99 5.10 -16.35
C GLU A 123 -9.52 6.54 -16.15
N VAL A 124 -9.32 6.94 -14.89
CA VAL A 124 -8.84 8.28 -14.53
C VAL A 124 -7.43 8.51 -15.06
N MET A 125 -6.51 7.54 -14.88
CA MET A 125 -5.12 7.65 -15.34
C MET A 125 -5.05 7.73 -16.87
N GLN A 126 -5.87 6.97 -17.58
CA GLN A 126 -5.94 7.02 -19.05
C GLN A 126 -6.34 8.41 -19.57
N ARG A 127 -7.29 9.08 -18.90
CA ARG A 127 -7.74 10.43 -19.29
C ARG A 127 -6.66 11.50 -19.15
N VAL A 128 -5.62 11.25 -18.35
CA VAL A 128 -4.52 12.21 -18.09
C VAL A 128 -3.17 11.67 -18.56
N GLU A 129 -3.14 10.67 -19.44
CA GLU A 129 -1.90 10.03 -19.90
C GLU A 129 -0.88 11.06 -20.42
N ALA A 130 -1.37 12.08 -21.14
CA ALA A 130 -0.56 13.17 -21.68
C ALA A 130 0.19 13.99 -20.61
N GLU A 131 -0.32 14.05 -19.37
CA GLU A 131 0.31 14.78 -18.25
C GLU A 131 1.49 14.00 -17.64
N LYS A 132 1.64 12.72 -18.00
CA LYS A 132 2.66 11.78 -17.49
C LYS A 132 2.79 11.84 -15.96
N PRO A 133 1.70 11.54 -15.23
CA PRO A 133 1.69 11.56 -13.77
C PRO A 133 2.62 10.50 -13.21
N TRP A 134 3.48 10.90 -12.28
CA TRP A 134 4.36 10.00 -11.55
C TRP A 134 4.03 10.03 -10.06
N PHE A 135 4.12 8.86 -9.43
CA PHE A 135 3.98 8.73 -7.98
C PHE A 135 5.15 7.97 -7.37
N GLY A 136 5.40 8.27 -6.10
CA GLY A 136 6.25 7.49 -5.21
C GLY A 136 5.58 7.37 -3.85
N MET A 137 5.39 6.15 -3.36
CA MET A 137 4.64 5.89 -2.12
C MET A 137 5.56 5.27 -1.08
N GLU A 138 5.56 5.87 0.10
CA GLU A 138 6.40 5.53 1.24
C GLU A 138 5.59 4.70 2.23
N GLN A 139 5.63 3.38 2.11
CA GLN A 139 4.84 2.48 2.95
C GLN A 139 5.56 2.24 4.29
N GLU A 140 5.02 2.80 5.36
CA GLU A 140 5.44 2.46 6.71
C GLU A 140 4.66 1.24 7.22
N TYR A 141 5.33 0.39 8.00
CA TYR A 141 4.71 -0.76 8.65
C TYR A 141 5.46 -1.13 9.93
N THR A 142 4.76 -1.83 10.83
CA THR A 142 5.34 -2.37 12.07
C THR A 142 5.32 -3.89 12.04
N MET A 143 6.44 -4.49 12.44
CA MET A 143 6.56 -5.93 12.58
C MET A 143 6.00 -6.39 13.93
N LEU A 144 5.10 -7.37 13.89
CA LEU A 144 4.51 -8.00 15.06
C LEU A 144 4.98 -9.45 15.18
N ASP A 145 5.16 -9.91 16.40
CA ASP A 145 5.41 -11.31 16.76
C ASP A 145 4.08 -12.11 16.73
N ALA A 146 4.16 -13.43 16.87
CA ALA A 146 3.01 -14.33 16.72
C ALA A 146 1.90 -14.04 17.75
N ASP A 147 2.27 -13.61 18.96
CA ASP A 147 1.35 -13.18 20.02
C ASP A 147 0.74 -11.80 19.78
N GLY A 148 1.08 -11.17 18.64
CA GLY A 148 0.66 -9.85 18.25
C GLY A 148 1.60 -8.75 18.74
N HIS A 149 2.46 -8.98 19.73
CA HIS A 149 3.32 -7.94 20.31
C HIS A 149 4.31 -7.36 19.29
N ILE A 150 4.75 -6.11 19.43
CA ILE A 150 5.74 -5.55 18.50
C ILE A 150 7.05 -6.36 18.58
N PHE A 151 7.56 -6.75 17.42
CA PHE A 151 8.74 -7.59 17.32
C PHE A 151 9.96 -6.84 17.89
N GLY A 152 10.72 -7.51 18.77
CA GLY A 152 11.88 -6.95 19.45
C GLY A 152 11.57 -6.11 20.70
N TRP A 153 10.29 -5.87 21.02
CA TRP A 153 9.93 -5.17 22.26
C TRP A 153 9.99 -6.08 23.49
N PRO A 154 10.29 -5.53 24.69
CA PRO A 154 10.19 -6.28 25.94
C PRO A 154 8.74 -6.72 26.20
N LYS A 155 8.51 -8.03 26.42
CA LYS A 155 7.16 -8.60 26.62
C LYS A 155 6.35 -7.93 27.75
N GLN A 156 7.04 -7.39 28.76
CA GLN A 156 6.43 -6.66 29.89
C GLN A 156 7.01 -5.25 30.02
N GLY A 157 7.09 -4.51 28.92
CA GLY A 157 7.57 -3.13 28.97
C GLY A 157 7.57 -2.41 27.64
N PHE A 158 8.32 -1.32 27.60
CA PHE A 158 8.58 -0.53 26.41
C PHE A 158 10.09 -0.50 26.16
N PRO A 159 10.54 -0.38 24.91
CA PRO A 159 11.92 -0.05 24.61
C PRO A 159 12.25 1.37 25.13
N GLY A 160 13.53 1.76 25.01
CA GLY A 160 13.96 3.13 25.26
C GLY A 160 13.20 4.18 24.41
N PRO A 161 13.31 5.48 24.76
CA PRO A 161 12.66 6.54 24.01
C PRO A 161 13.15 6.62 22.56
N GLN A 162 12.31 7.15 21.67
CA GLN A 162 12.65 7.38 20.26
C GLN A 162 13.89 8.28 20.12
N GLY A 163 14.62 8.11 19.01
CA GLY A 163 15.88 8.82 18.75
C GLY A 163 16.92 7.92 18.08
N PRO A 164 17.38 6.83 18.71
CA PRO A 164 18.45 6.00 18.17
C PRO A 164 18.02 5.01 17.08
N TYR A 165 16.70 4.88 16.82
CA TYR A 165 16.14 3.83 15.95
C TYR A 165 16.09 4.23 14.48
N TYR A 166 15.72 5.49 14.17
CA TYR A 166 15.62 5.99 12.79
C TYR A 166 16.97 5.85 12.08
N CYS A 167 16.98 5.16 10.93
CA CYS A 167 18.19 4.82 10.17
C CYS A 167 19.31 4.20 11.03
N GLY A 168 18.97 3.53 12.14
CA GLY A 168 19.92 2.95 13.07
C GLY A 168 20.68 1.75 12.50
N VAL A 169 21.81 1.42 13.12
CA VAL A 169 22.58 0.19 12.87
C VAL A 169 22.99 -0.41 14.20
N GLY A 170 22.78 -1.73 14.33
CA GLY A 170 23.13 -2.51 15.51
C GLY A 170 21.93 -3.19 16.18
N PRO A 171 22.17 -4.27 16.93
CA PRO A 171 21.13 -5.16 17.45
C PRO A 171 20.20 -4.51 18.50
N GLN A 172 20.62 -3.41 19.10
CA GLN A 172 19.82 -2.65 20.08
C GLN A 172 18.98 -1.54 19.43
N LYS A 173 19.12 -1.33 18.11
CA LYS A 173 18.49 -0.22 17.39
C LYS A 173 17.56 -0.70 16.28
N VAL A 174 17.91 -1.79 15.60
CA VAL A 174 17.12 -2.31 14.48
C VAL A 174 16.74 -3.76 14.71
N PHE A 175 15.44 -4.03 14.58
CA PHE A 175 14.85 -5.34 14.76
C PHE A 175 14.37 -5.88 13.41
N ALA A 176 14.57 -7.18 13.18
CA ALA A 176 14.14 -7.90 11.97
C ALA A 176 14.61 -7.28 10.63
N ARG A 177 15.84 -6.76 10.58
CA ARG A 177 16.47 -6.26 9.35
C ARG A 177 16.56 -7.36 8.28
N ASP A 178 16.76 -8.62 8.68
CA ASP A 178 16.76 -9.78 7.79
C ASP A 178 15.47 -9.90 6.96
N VAL A 179 14.31 -9.59 7.55
CA VAL A 179 13.03 -9.55 6.82
C VAL A 179 13.00 -8.40 5.82
N VAL A 180 13.49 -7.21 6.20
CA VAL A 180 13.54 -6.04 5.31
C VAL A 180 14.46 -6.26 4.11
N GLU A 181 15.65 -6.84 4.32
CA GLU A 181 16.61 -7.15 3.23
C GLU A 181 16.08 -8.25 2.30
N ALA A 182 15.44 -9.29 2.86
CA ALA A 182 14.80 -10.34 2.07
C ALA A 182 13.65 -9.78 1.23
N HIS A 183 12.82 -8.92 1.81
CA HIS A 183 11.74 -8.23 1.12
C HIS A 183 12.26 -7.35 -0.03
N TYR A 184 13.31 -6.57 0.20
CA TYR A 184 13.93 -5.75 -0.83
C TYR A 184 14.38 -6.60 -2.02
N SER A 185 15.11 -7.69 -1.74
CA SER A 185 15.59 -8.63 -2.75
C SER A 185 14.45 -9.31 -3.51
N ALA A 186 13.37 -9.67 -2.81
CA ALA A 186 12.18 -10.24 -3.41
C ALA A 186 11.48 -9.27 -4.37
N CYS A 187 11.39 -7.99 -4.01
CA CYS A 187 10.83 -6.95 -4.88
C CYS A 187 11.66 -6.77 -6.15
N LEU A 188 12.98 -6.64 -6.02
CA LEU A 188 13.88 -6.55 -7.17
C LEU A 188 13.76 -7.79 -8.08
N TYR A 189 13.70 -8.98 -7.50
CA TYR A 189 13.48 -10.22 -8.26
C TYR A 189 12.13 -10.20 -8.96
N ALA A 190 11.05 -9.81 -8.29
CA ALA A 190 9.72 -9.75 -8.88
C ALA A 190 9.61 -8.74 -10.03
N GLY A 191 10.55 -7.78 -10.12
CA GLY A 191 10.51 -6.66 -11.07
C GLY A 191 9.69 -5.48 -10.55
N ILE A 192 9.42 -5.44 -9.24
CA ILE A 192 8.73 -4.36 -8.56
C ILE A 192 9.68 -3.16 -8.43
N GLN A 193 9.14 -1.97 -8.67
CA GLN A 193 9.89 -0.71 -8.60
C GLN A 193 10.09 -0.22 -7.17
N ILE A 194 10.78 -1.03 -6.36
CA ILE A 194 11.23 -0.59 -5.04
C ILE A 194 12.37 0.43 -5.21
N SER A 195 12.23 1.59 -4.58
CA SER A 195 13.19 2.70 -4.68
C SER A 195 14.07 2.86 -3.44
N GLY A 196 13.70 2.26 -2.30
CA GLY A 196 14.51 2.28 -1.10
C GLY A 196 13.79 1.73 0.14
N THR A 197 14.55 1.59 1.24
CA THR A 197 14.06 1.22 2.56
C THR A 197 14.79 1.97 3.66
N ASN A 198 14.15 2.15 4.81
CA ASN A 198 14.78 2.66 6.02
C ASN A 198 14.11 2.11 7.28
N ALA A 199 14.87 2.01 8.37
CA ALA A 199 14.30 1.81 9.70
C ALA A 199 13.65 3.12 10.15
N GLU A 200 12.44 3.04 10.71
CA GLU A 200 11.67 4.21 11.12
C GLU A 200 11.92 4.63 12.57
N ALA A 201 11.37 5.78 12.96
CA ALA A 201 11.60 6.38 14.27
C ALA A 201 11.16 5.48 15.45
N MET A 202 10.09 4.70 15.27
CA MET A 202 9.64 3.74 16.28
C MET A 202 10.42 2.42 16.16
N PRO A 203 10.95 1.86 17.26
CA PRO A 203 11.58 0.55 17.25
C PRO A 203 10.63 -0.53 16.72
N GLY A 204 11.07 -1.29 15.72
CA GLY A 204 10.26 -2.34 15.05
C GLY A 204 9.38 -1.80 13.92
N GLN A 205 9.38 -0.49 13.68
CA GLN A 205 8.81 0.14 12.49
C GLN A 205 9.87 0.26 11.40
N THR A 206 9.44 0.12 10.16
CA THR A 206 10.29 0.23 8.98
C THR A 206 9.45 0.76 7.82
N GLN A 207 10.14 1.26 6.80
CA GLN A 207 9.54 1.80 5.60
C GLN A 207 10.17 1.15 4.37
N PHE A 208 9.36 0.93 3.34
CA PHE A 208 9.83 0.76 1.97
C PHE A 208 9.17 1.78 1.07
N SER A 209 9.84 2.16 -0.02
CA SER A 209 9.32 3.10 -1.00
C SER A 209 9.13 2.40 -2.34
N VAL A 210 7.97 2.61 -2.97
CA VAL A 210 7.63 2.07 -4.30
C VAL A 210 7.29 3.21 -5.24
N GLY A 211 7.78 3.15 -6.46
CA GLY A 211 7.61 4.21 -7.46
C GLY A 211 8.94 4.76 -7.93
N ILE A 212 8.88 5.87 -8.69
CA ILE A 212 9.97 6.45 -9.52
C ILE A 212 11.36 5.99 -9.05
N SER A 213 11.86 4.96 -9.71
CA SER A 213 13.27 4.58 -9.64
C SER A 213 14.01 5.27 -10.78
N SER A 214 15.33 5.38 -10.69
CA SER A 214 16.16 5.98 -11.73
C SER A 214 16.00 5.22 -13.07
N GLY A 215 15.11 5.70 -13.95
CA GLY A 215 14.83 5.10 -15.26
C GLY A 215 13.55 5.63 -15.91
N PRO A 216 13.36 5.43 -17.24
CA PRO A 216 12.16 5.86 -17.95
C PRO A 216 11.02 4.88 -17.69
N VAL A 217 10.22 5.08 -16.63
CA VAL A 217 9.11 4.17 -16.35
C VAL A 217 7.84 4.90 -15.93
N SER A 218 6.71 4.44 -16.47
CA SER A 218 5.35 4.84 -16.10
C SER A 218 4.98 4.26 -14.73
N TRP A 219 4.32 5.06 -13.89
CA TRP A 219 3.78 4.62 -12.60
C TRP A 219 2.85 3.40 -12.76
N ASN A 220 3.08 2.35 -11.97
CA ASN A 220 2.23 1.14 -11.94
C ASN A 220 1.73 0.85 -10.50
N PRO A 221 0.48 1.23 -10.15
CA PRO A 221 -0.07 0.98 -8.82
C PRO A 221 -0.23 -0.52 -8.51
N ASP A 222 -0.32 -1.39 -9.54
CA ASP A 222 -0.40 -2.85 -9.36
C ASP A 222 0.87 -3.40 -8.70
N GLY A 223 2.01 -2.74 -8.95
CA GLY A 223 3.28 -3.08 -8.33
C GLY A 223 3.29 -2.81 -6.83
N ARG A 224 2.56 -1.80 -6.35
CA ARG A 224 2.44 -1.53 -4.92
C ARG A 224 1.61 -2.59 -4.20
N SER A 225 0.43 -2.92 -4.73
CA SER A 225 -0.44 -3.95 -4.11
C SER A 225 0.24 -5.32 -4.04
N ILE A 226 1.12 -5.65 -4.98
CA ILE A 226 1.83 -6.92 -4.95
C ILE A 226 3.07 -6.92 -4.03
N VAL A 227 3.58 -5.73 -3.67
CA VAL A 227 4.64 -5.61 -2.64
C VAL A 227 4.13 -6.15 -1.31
N ASP A 228 2.88 -5.89 -0.96
CA ASP A 228 2.30 -6.39 0.29
C ASP A 228 2.24 -7.94 0.34
N VAL A 229 2.19 -8.61 -0.83
CA VAL A 229 2.38 -10.07 -0.94
C VAL A 229 3.83 -10.45 -0.68
N ALA A 230 4.80 -9.72 -1.25
CA ALA A 230 6.24 -9.91 -1.04
C ALA A 230 6.65 -9.72 0.43
N VAL A 231 5.89 -8.91 1.17
CA VAL A 231 6.06 -8.62 2.59
C VAL A 231 5.48 -9.73 3.47
N HIS A 232 4.50 -10.54 3.04
CA HIS A 232 4.07 -11.68 3.85
C HIS A 232 5.18 -12.74 3.87
N PRO A 233 5.86 -12.99 5.01
CA PRO A 233 6.84 -14.05 5.06
C PRO A 233 6.12 -15.36 4.76
N ALA A 234 6.39 -15.92 3.58
CA ALA A 234 6.34 -17.35 3.38
C ALA A 234 6.93 -18.01 4.62
N PRO A 235 6.36 -19.12 5.14
CA PRO A 235 6.66 -19.68 6.46
C PRO A 235 8.09 -20.21 6.51
N ARG A 236 9.06 -19.32 6.61
CA ARG A 236 10.44 -19.61 6.94
C ARG A 236 10.55 -19.44 8.45
N GLY A 237 9.88 -20.33 9.19
CA GLY A 237 10.11 -20.56 10.62
C GLY A 237 9.99 -19.36 11.56
N GLY A 238 9.34 -18.27 11.16
CA GLY A 238 9.14 -17.09 11.99
C GLY A 238 7.78 -16.47 11.78
N GLY A 239 6.93 -16.54 12.80
CA GLY A 239 5.62 -15.88 12.82
C GLY A 239 5.75 -14.38 12.98
N LEU A 240 6.41 -13.70 12.04
CA LEU A 240 6.33 -12.27 11.91
C LEU A 240 5.08 -11.92 11.09
N TRP A 241 4.18 -11.15 11.70
CA TRP A 241 2.99 -10.62 11.06
C TRP A 241 3.21 -9.12 10.79
N HIS A 242 2.84 -8.66 9.60
CA HIS A 242 2.92 -7.25 9.25
C HIS A 242 1.66 -6.53 9.68
N LEU A 243 1.79 -5.47 10.46
CA LEU A 243 0.70 -4.53 10.66
C LEU A 243 0.68 -3.52 9.51
N GLY A 244 0.01 -3.91 8.43
CA GLY A 244 -0.74 -3.02 7.54
C GLY A 244 -2.26 -3.20 7.69
N HIS A 245 -2.72 -4.25 8.39
CA HIS A 245 -4.12 -4.67 8.42
C HIS A 245 -4.60 -5.23 9.77
N SER A 246 -5.91 -5.11 9.93
CA SER A 246 -6.82 -5.39 11.05
C SER A 246 -6.44 -6.52 12.03
N ARG A 247 -6.17 -6.13 13.28
CA ARG A 247 -6.44 -6.93 14.50
C ARG A 247 -7.47 -6.21 15.38
N PRO A 248 -8.12 -6.88 16.35
CA PRO A 248 -9.23 -6.32 17.12
C PRO A 248 -8.92 -4.96 17.74
N GLU A 249 -9.94 -4.13 17.90
CA GLU A 249 -9.93 -2.78 18.46
C GLU A 249 -9.21 -2.66 19.82
N ALA A 250 -9.16 -3.77 20.58
CA ALA A 250 -8.41 -3.89 21.83
C ALA A 250 -6.88 -3.84 21.66
N TYR A 251 -6.35 -4.20 20.49
CA TYR A 251 -4.91 -4.13 20.17
C TYR A 251 -4.47 -2.70 19.80
N PHE A 252 -5.34 -1.95 19.09
CA PHE A 252 -5.08 -0.57 18.70
C PHE A 252 -4.92 0.40 19.88
N ARG A 253 -5.58 0.15 21.02
CA ARG A 253 -5.40 0.98 22.23
C ARG A 253 -3.99 0.94 22.82
N ARG A 254 -3.18 -0.09 22.55
CA ARG A 254 -1.75 -0.14 22.96
C ARG A 254 -0.81 0.51 21.95
N LEU A 255 -1.29 0.77 20.73
CA LEU A 255 -0.51 1.31 19.61
C LEU A 255 -0.76 2.81 19.37
N GLU A 256 -1.22 3.56 20.37
CA GLU A 256 -1.37 5.03 20.31
C GLU A 256 -0.08 5.77 19.86
N ARG A 257 1.05 5.05 19.87
CA ARG A 257 2.38 5.49 19.42
C ARG A 257 2.76 5.06 18.00
N CYS A 258 2.08 4.10 17.38
CA CYS A 258 2.35 3.62 16.02
C CYS A 258 1.62 4.51 15.01
N ARG A 259 2.30 5.57 14.56
CA ARG A 259 1.77 6.49 13.56
C ARG A 259 2.31 6.10 12.21
N LEU A 260 1.64 5.17 11.55
CA LEU A 260 2.07 4.61 10.27
C LEU A 260 1.43 5.40 9.12
N GLY A 261 2.25 6.05 8.30
CA GLY A 261 1.81 6.76 7.10
C GLY A 261 1.97 5.95 5.82
N CYS A 262 1.35 6.46 4.75
CA CYS A 262 1.79 6.17 3.40
C CYS A 262 2.01 7.47 2.61
N HIS A 263 3.14 8.15 2.87
CA HIS A 263 3.38 9.42 2.19
C HIS A 263 3.42 9.22 0.67
N THR A 264 2.73 10.09 -0.06
CA THR A 264 2.56 9.97 -1.50
C THR A 264 3.16 11.16 -2.20
N ASN A 265 4.31 10.92 -2.83
CA ASN A 265 5.00 11.86 -3.70
C ASN A 265 4.29 11.90 -5.06
N PHE A 266 4.03 13.09 -5.60
CA PHE A 266 3.33 13.26 -6.88
C PHE A 266 3.96 14.37 -7.75
N SER A 267 4.08 14.10 -9.06
CA SER A 267 4.44 15.10 -10.07
C SER A 267 3.83 14.81 -11.43
N THR A 268 3.69 15.83 -12.26
CA THR A 268 3.45 15.71 -13.71
C THR A 268 4.68 16.13 -14.50
N GLU A 269 4.67 15.92 -15.83
CA GLU A 269 5.71 16.44 -16.70
C GLU A 269 5.90 17.96 -16.54
N ALA A 270 4.81 18.71 -16.44
CA ALA A 270 4.87 20.16 -16.21
C ALA A 270 5.53 20.52 -14.87
N MET A 271 5.27 19.77 -13.79
CA MET A 271 5.88 20.02 -12.48
C MET A 271 7.39 19.74 -12.47
N ARG A 272 7.87 18.82 -13.32
CA ARG A 272 9.28 18.42 -13.40
C ARG A 272 10.13 19.33 -14.29
N ASN A 273 9.50 20.17 -15.12
CA ASN A 273 10.18 21.08 -16.04
C ASN A 273 10.27 22.50 -15.49
N ASP A 274 10.95 23.39 -16.21
CA ASP A 274 11.15 24.78 -15.80
C ASP A 274 9.81 25.51 -15.63
N GLY A 275 9.67 26.27 -14.54
CA GLY A 275 8.39 26.86 -14.12
C GLY A 275 7.46 25.89 -13.37
N GLY A 276 7.91 24.65 -13.13
CA GLY A 276 7.12 23.61 -12.49
C GLY A 276 6.70 23.91 -11.05
N TYR A 277 7.43 24.77 -10.32
CA TYR A 277 7.05 25.18 -8.96
C TYR A 277 5.66 25.81 -8.88
N ALA A 278 5.31 26.69 -9.82
CA ALA A 278 3.99 27.33 -9.85
C ALA A 278 2.88 26.29 -10.06
N VAL A 279 3.14 25.28 -10.91
CA VAL A 279 2.20 24.16 -11.15
C VAL A 279 2.02 23.31 -9.88
N ILE A 280 3.08 23.12 -9.10
CA ILE A 280 3.04 22.45 -7.80
C ILE A 280 2.16 23.24 -6.83
N GLU A 281 2.38 24.56 -6.69
CA GLU A 281 1.58 25.41 -5.80
C GLU A 281 0.09 25.41 -6.17
N GLU A 282 -0.24 25.50 -7.45
CA GLU A 282 -1.62 25.40 -7.93
C GLU A 282 -2.27 24.04 -7.58
N ALA A 283 -1.52 22.94 -7.74
CA ALA A 283 -2.02 21.62 -7.38
C ALA A 283 -2.28 21.50 -5.86
N ILE A 284 -1.39 22.06 -5.03
CA ILE A 284 -1.55 22.11 -3.58
C ILE A 284 -2.79 22.92 -3.18
N GLN A 285 -3.07 24.04 -3.85
CA GLN A 285 -4.29 24.82 -3.61
C GLN A 285 -5.56 24.02 -3.91
N ARG A 286 -5.57 23.23 -5.00
CA ARG A 286 -6.69 22.33 -5.34
C ARG A 286 -6.87 21.23 -4.29
N LEU A 287 -5.77 20.67 -3.77
CA LEU A 287 -5.81 19.70 -2.66
C LEU A 287 -6.34 20.32 -1.37
N ALA A 288 -5.98 21.57 -1.08
CA ALA A 288 -6.47 22.31 0.09
C ALA A 288 -8.00 22.46 0.04
N ALA A 289 -8.54 22.83 -1.13
CA ALA A 289 -9.98 22.98 -1.34
C ALA A 289 -10.77 21.66 -1.19
N ASN A 290 -10.11 20.51 -1.37
CA ASN A 290 -10.72 19.19 -1.30
C ASN A 290 -10.24 18.37 -0.09
N HIS A 291 -9.70 19.01 0.95
CA HIS A 291 -9.03 18.33 2.06
C HIS A 291 -9.85 17.19 2.67
N ARG A 292 -11.11 17.46 3.06
CA ARG A 292 -12.00 16.48 3.70
C ARG A 292 -12.35 15.32 2.78
N ALA A 293 -12.50 15.59 1.49
CA ALA A 293 -12.75 14.55 0.51
C ALA A 293 -11.55 13.60 0.41
N HIS A 294 -10.34 14.15 0.32
CA HIS A 294 -9.11 13.36 0.31
C HIS A 294 -8.95 12.52 1.58
N ILE A 295 -9.21 13.06 2.77
CA ILE A 295 -9.16 12.27 4.02
C ILE A 295 -10.04 11.02 3.93
N ALA A 296 -11.22 11.12 3.32
CA ALA A 296 -12.10 9.97 3.14
C ALA A 296 -11.62 8.92 2.12
N TYR A 297 -10.72 9.26 1.19
CA TYR A 297 -10.07 8.28 0.32
C TYR A 297 -8.76 7.72 0.91
N TYR A 298 -8.29 8.28 2.02
CA TYR A 298 -6.93 8.07 2.52
C TYR A 298 -6.83 6.99 3.60
N ASP A 299 -7.96 6.36 3.95
CA ASP A 299 -8.03 5.04 4.58
C ASP A 299 -9.35 4.34 4.23
N PRO A 300 -9.43 3.00 4.34
CA PRO A 300 -10.61 2.20 3.97
C PRO A 300 -11.86 2.47 4.82
N LYS A 301 -11.72 3.19 5.94
CA LYS A 301 -12.83 3.60 6.83
C LYS A 301 -13.10 5.10 6.74
N GLU A 302 -12.86 5.68 5.58
CA GLU A 302 -13.26 7.03 5.23
C GLU A 302 -12.76 8.12 6.19
N GLY A 303 -11.54 7.98 6.72
CA GLY A 303 -10.89 8.95 7.60
C GLY A 303 -10.85 8.50 9.06
N ARG A 304 -11.68 7.53 9.45
CA ARG A 304 -11.81 7.10 10.86
C ARG A 304 -10.58 6.39 11.39
N ASP A 305 -9.84 5.68 10.54
CA ASP A 305 -8.58 5.08 10.98
C ASP A 305 -7.49 6.16 11.15
N ASN A 306 -7.50 7.16 10.28
CA ASN A 306 -6.49 8.22 10.23
C ASN A 306 -6.67 9.28 11.35
N GLU A 307 -7.86 9.40 11.96
CA GLU A 307 -8.12 10.23 13.16
C GLU A 307 -7.11 9.95 14.29
N ARG A 308 -6.73 8.68 14.45
CA ARG A 308 -5.77 8.24 15.48
C ARG A 308 -4.34 8.67 15.16
N ARG A 309 -4.03 8.96 13.89
CA ARG A 309 -2.69 9.29 13.39
C ARG A 309 -2.49 10.79 13.22
N LEU A 310 -3.43 11.48 12.59
CA LEU A 310 -3.35 12.90 12.21
C LEU A 310 -3.81 13.82 13.35
N THR A 311 -3.01 13.86 14.42
CA THR A 311 -3.38 14.61 15.64
C THR A 311 -2.63 15.94 15.79
N GLY A 312 -1.86 16.38 14.79
CA GLY A 312 -1.00 17.58 14.89
C GLY A 312 0.27 17.40 15.75
N LYS A 313 0.55 16.18 16.22
CA LYS A 313 1.71 15.84 17.07
C LYS A 313 2.62 14.85 16.33
N HIS A 314 3.86 14.71 16.80
CA HIS A 314 4.80 13.69 16.29
C HIS A 314 4.96 13.73 14.76
N GLU A 315 5.28 14.89 14.21
CA GLU A 315 5.53 15.08 12.76
C GLU A 315 4.31 14.78 11.86
N THR A 316 3.08 14.89 12.39
CA THR A 316 1.84 14.79 11.61
C THR A 316 1.04 16.09 11.68
N ALA A 317 0.28 16.40 10.63
CA ALA A 317 -0.71 17.48 10.66
C ALA A 317 -1.99 17.06 11.42
N SER A 318 -2.84 18.03 11.74
CA SER A 318 -4.20 17.75 12.22
C SER A 318 -5.06 17.23 11.05
N ILE A 319 -5.99 16.32 11.33
CA ILE A 319 -6.95 15.79 10.35
C ILE A 319 -7.97 16.84 9.88
N ASP A 320 -8.16 17.92 10.64
CA ASP A 320 -9.19 18.95 10.36
C ASP A 320 -8.65 20.10 9.52
N GLN A 321 -7.34 20.32 9.55
CA GLN A 321 -6.70 21.51 8.96
C GLN A 321 -5.71 21.11 7.87
N PHE A 322 -5.93 21.67 6.68
CA PHE A 322 -4.94 21.60 5.62
C PHE A 322 -3.85 22.66 5.82
N ASN A 323 -2.60 22.24 5.76
CA ASN A 323 -1.45 23.15 5.67
C ASN A 323 -0.36 22.55 4.77
N HIS A 324 0.52 23.41 4.27
CA HIS A 324 1.68 22.99 3.50
C HIS A 324 2.90 23.83 3.83
N GLY A 325 4.09 23.33 3.51
CA GLY A 325 5.33 24.07 3.74
C GLY A 325 6.55 23.42 3.09
N VAL A 326 7.58 24.24 2.88
CA VAL A 326 8.88 23.78 2.39
C VAL A 326 9.64 23.09 3.52
N ALA A 327 10.14 21.88 3.26
CA ALA A 327 10.92 21.07 4.20
C ALA A 327 10.27 20.80 5.58
N SER A 328 8.99 21.14 5.76
CA SER A 328 8.27 20.90 7.00
C SER A 328 7.70 19.49 7.02
N ARG A 329 7.93 18.74 8.11
CA ARG A 329 7.35 17.41 8.29
C ARG A 329 5.96 17.45 8.95
N ALA A 330 5.67 18.49 9.73
CA ALA A 330 4.42 18.65 10.49
C ALA A 330 3.29 19.32 9.68
N VAL A 331 3.23 19.05 8.37
CA VAL A 331 2.25 19.63 7.45
C VAL A 331 1.50 18.55 6.67
N SER A 332 0.34 18.88 6.12
CA SER A 332 -0.45 17.99 5.28
C SER A 332 0.29 17.67 3.98
N VAL A 333 0.84 18.70 3.34
CA VAL A 333 1.64 18.55 2.12
C VAL A 333 3.00 19.22 2.30
N ARG A 334 4.07 18.47 2.08
CA ARG A 334 5.44 18.98 2.12
C ARG A 334 5.95 19.23 0.71
N ILE A 335 6.59 20.37 0.51
CA ILE A 335 7.43 20.60 -0.67
C ILE A 335 8.87 20.26 -0.26
N PRO A 336 9.54 19.30 -0.90
CA PRO A 336 10.94 18.98 -0.61
C PRO A 336 11.85 20.20 -0.75
N ALA A 337 12.88 20.30 0.09
CA ALA A 337 13.85 21.40 0.02
C ALA A 337 14.48 21.51 -1.37
N GLN A 338 14.86 20.37 -1.98
CA GLN A 338 15.44 20.33 -3.31
C GLN A 338 14.46 20.85 -4.39
N THR A 339 13.18 20.51 -4.30
CA THR A 339 12.15 21.04 -5.21
C THR A 339 12.00 22.56 -5.10
N HIS A 340 12.11 23.10 -3.89
CA HIS A 340 12.10 24.55 -3.68
C HIS A 340 13.38 25.22 -4.19
N ILE A 341 14.55 24.59 -4.04
CA ILE A 341 15.82 25.12 -4.58
C ILE A 341 15.79 25.12 -6.12
N ASP A 342 15.39 24.00 -6.73
CA ASP A 342 15.40 23.83 -8.18
C ASP A 342 14.20 24.49 -8.88
N GLN A 343 13.21 24.96 -8.12
CA GLN A 343 11.95 25.53 -8.63
C GLN A 343 11.19 24.59 -9.58
N LYS A 344 11.36 23.28 -9.38
CA LYS A 344 10.67 22.19 -10.10
C LYS A 344 10.86 20.86 -9.37
N GLY A 345 9.99 19.89 -9.62
CA GLY A 345 10.06 18.55 -9.03
C GLY A 345 8.70 17.97 -8.68
N TYR A 346 8.48 17.70 -7.39
CA TYR A 346 7.29 17.03 -6.88
C TYR A 346 6.88 17.58 -5.51
N PHE A 347 5.67 17.27 -5.05
CA PHE A 347 5.27 17.47 -3.65
C PHE A 347 4.94 16.13 -2.99
N GLU A 348 4.94 16.11 -1.67
CA GLU A 348 4.66 14.93 -0.84
C GLU A 348 3.38 15.15 -0.04
N ASP A 349 2.33 14.38 -0.35
CA ASP A 349 1.12 14.33 0.48
C ASP A 349 1.33 13.36 1.65
N ARG A 350 1.34 13.90 2.88
CA ARG A 350 1.65 13.16 4.11
C ARG A 350 0.40 12.65 4.83
N ARG A 351 -0.78 12.92 4.27
CA ARG A 351 -2.07 12.56 4.85
C ARG A 351 -2.51 11.10 4.65
N PRO A 352 -2.10 10.34 3.62
CA PRO A 352 -2.56 8.95 3.49
C PRO A 352 -2.11 8.08 4.67
N SER A 353 -3.02 7.24 5.16
CA SER A 353 -2.75 6.24 6.19
C SER A 353 -1.93 5.09 5.61
N SER A 354 -1.20 4.36 6.44
CA SER A 354 -0.45 3.17 5.98
C SER A 354 -1.35 2.06 5.42
N ASN A 355 -2.63 1.99 5.80
CA ASN A 355 -3.59 1.01 5.28
C ASN A 355 -4.42 1.54 4.10
N CYS A 356 -4.02 2.65 3.47
CA CYS A 356 -4.74 3.20 2.33
C CYS A 356 -4.70 2.26 1.11
N ASP A 357 -5.77 2.25 0.32
CA ASP A 357 -5.74 1.66 -1.02
C ASP A 357 -4.96 2.60 -1.97
N PRO A 358 -3.86 2.15 -2.62
CA PRO A 358 -3.09 2.96 -3.56
C PRO A 358 -3.91 3.48 -4.74
N TYR A 359 -4.86 2.70 -5.26
CA TYR A 359 -5.73 3.11 -6.36
C TYR A 359 -6.67 4.24 -5.94
N ALA A 360 -7.21 4.17 -4.71
CA ALA A 360 -8.06 5.22 -4.17
C ALA A 360 -7.30 6.54 -3.99
N VAL A 361 -6.10 6.49 -3.38
CA VAL A 361 -5.26 7.67 -3.14
C VAL A 361 -4.81 8.32 -4.45
N THR A 362 -4.21 7.54 -5.35
CA THR A 362 -3.65 8.07 -6.60
C THR A 362 -4.75 8.56 -7.56
N GLY A 363 -5.88 7.86 -7.63
CA GLY A 363 -7.06 8.29 -8.36
C GLY A 363 -7.63 9.61 -7.83
N ALA A 364 -7.73 9.78 -6.50
CA ALA A 364 -8.19 11.02 -5.89
C ALA A 364 -7.25 12.21 -6.20
N ILE A 365 -5.93 12.01 -6.09
CA ILE A 365 -4.93 13.04 -6.42
C ILE A 365 -5.07 13.49 -7.87
N VAL A 366 -5.18 12.57 -8.82
CA VAL A 366 -5.31 12.92 -10.25
C VAL A 366 -6.63 13.64 -10.54
N ARG A 367 -7.75 13.16 -9.98
CA ARG A 367 -9.06 13.81 -10.16
C ARG A 367 -9.05 15.26 -9.69
N THR A 368 -8.43 15.53 -8.54
CA THR A 368 -8.33 16.88 -7.99
C THR A 368 -7.30 17.75 -8.72
N CYS A 369 -6.07 17.25 -8.91
CA CYS A 369 -4.97 18.06 -9.41
C CYS A 369 -5.03 18.31 -10.91
N LEU A 370 -5.48 17.31 -11.70
CA LEU A 370 -5.40 17.32 -13.17
C LEU A 370 -6.77 17.44 -13.82
N LEU A 371 -7.75 16.63 -13.41
CA LEU A 371 -9.12 16.71 -13.94
C LEU A 371 -9.94 17.86 -13.34
N ARG A 372 -9.42 18.49 -12.28
CA ARG A 372 -10.01 19.65 -11.59
C ARG A 372 -11.45 19.40 -11.17
N GLU A 373 -11.74 18.18 -10.75
CA GLU A 373 -13.07 17.83 -10.26
C GLU A 373 -13.36 18.66 -9.02
N ARG A 374 -14.47 19.41 -9.07
CA ARG A 374 -14.84 20.32 -7.99
C ARG A 374 -15.18 19.58 -6.70
N ARG A 375 -15.62 18.32 -6.80
CA ARG A 375 -15.94 17.45 -5.67
C ARG A 375 -15.66 16.00 -6.01
N LEU A 376 -15.10 15.28 -5.04
CA LEU A 376 -15.03 13.82 -5.06
C LEU A 376 -16.26 13.23 -4.38
N SER A 377 -16.50 11.92 -4.54
CA SER A 377 -17.74 11.28 -4.07
C SER A 377 -17.76 10.94 -2.58
N LEU A 378 -16.61 11.00 -1.90
CA LEU A 378 -16.47 10.75 -0.47
C LEU A 378 -16.11 12.05 0.26
N CYS A 379 -16.53 12.16 1.52
CA CYS A 379 -16.23 13.32 2.36
C CYS A 379 -16.14 12.91 3.85
N TYR A 380 -15.05 13.32 4.50
CA TYR A 380 -14.81 13.04 5.91
C TYR A 380 -15.52 14.05 6.84
N GLY A 381 -16.15 13.55 7.89
CA GLY A 381 -16.86 14.33 8.91
C GLY A 381 -18.16 13.65 9.36
N ASP A 382 -18.91 14.34 10.23
CA ASP A 382 -20.23 13.88 10.68
C ASP A 382 -21.28 13.99 9.56
N ASP A 383 -22.46 13.40 9.76
CA ASP A 383 -23.49 13.29 8.72
C ASP A 383 -23.91 14.65 8.13
N GLU A 384 -23.95 15.71 8.93
CA GLU A 384 -24.20 17.07 8.43
C GLU A 384 -23.09 17.56 7.48
N MET A 385 -21.83 17.27 7.82
CA MET A 385 -20.67 17.64 7.00
C MET A 385 -20.63 16.82 5.71
N ARG A 386 -20.95 15.52 5.77
CA ARG A 386 -21.12 14.63 4.61
C ARG A 386 -22.22 15.11 3.68
N ASN A 387 -23.35 15.54 4.25
CA ASN A 387 -24.48 16.07 3.49
C ASN A 387 -24.15 17.43 2.85
N SER A 388 -23.39 18.32 3.52
CA SER A 388 -22.95 19.60 2.94
C SER A 388 -21.98 19.43 1.74
N CYS A 389 -21.17 18.37 1.76
CA CYS A 389 -20.35 17.95 0.63
C CYS A 389 -21.22 17.42 -0.54
N SER A 390 -22.36 16.79 -0.23
CA SER A 390 -23.24 16.10 -1.18
C SER A 390 -24.33 16.97 -1.79
N SER A 391 -24.88 17.95 -1.06
CA SER A 391 -26.13 18.66 -1.36
C SER A 391 -26.05 19.76 -2.41
N ASN A 392 -24.85 20.22 -2.77
CA ASN A 392 -24.67 21.21 -3.84
C ASN A 392 -24.39 20.53 -5.22
N SER A 393 -24.76 19.27 -5.40
CA SER A 393 -24.53 18.47 -6.63
C SER A 393 -25.61 18.67 -7.71
N SER A 394 -26.59 19.53 -7.41
CA SER A 394 -27.74 19.84 -8.27
C SER A 394 -27.85 21.34 -8.51
N SER A 395 -26.91 21.92 -9.26
CA SER A 395 -27.07 23.24 -9.91
C SER A 395 -26.02 23.46 -10.98
#